data_AF-A0AAE6RCG6-F1
#
_entry.id   AF-A0AAE6RCG6-F1
#
_cell.length_a   1.000
_cell.length_b   1.000
_cell.length_c   1.000
_cell.angle_alpha   90.00
_cell.angle_beta   90.00
_cell.angle_gamma   90.00
#
_symmetry.space_group_name_H-M   'P 1'
#
loop_
_entity.id
_entity.type
_entity.pdbx_description
1 polymer ?
#
loop_
_entity_poly.entity_id
_entity_poly.type
_entity_poly.pdbx_seq_one_letter_code
_entity_poly.pdbx_strand_id
1 'polypeptide(L)'
;MPVEKSALDSTDLDALQVAAKAAAEDVIRSHGWKGMVEDADLLGTDERYLVLADPVVVLSMIEEVRNLRQMLQQPRVPDGFALVPKSMLLSKDVIGVINFHCGDTDQEEGGQFGQYTDGRLWVGYVLDDDGNKVHGLHIATDEYPEEGSTTLIEFPAPGTQPEPEECGACGGCTKGCQLDKDSPAAQL
;
A
#
# COMPACT_ATOMS: atom_id res chain seq x y z
N MET A 1 10.65 10.50 -20.24
CA MET A 1 9.66 11.12 -21.15
C MET A 1 8.70 11.93 -20.29
N PRO A 2 8.38 13.19 -20.60
CA PRO A 2 7.41 13.94 -19.83
C PRO A 2 6.04 13.29 -20.01
N VAL A 3 5.38 12.96 -18.89
CA VAL A 3 4.00 12.46 -18.89
C VAL A 3 3.13 13.61 -19.39
N GLU A 4 2.53 13.48 -20.56
CA GLU A 4 1.57 14.46 -21.07
C GLU A 4 0.44 14.58 -20.04
N LYS A 5 0.16 15.80 -19.57
CA LYS A 5 -0.96 16.07 -18.68
C LYS A 5 -2.23 15.61 -19.38
N SER A 6 -2.89 14.63 -18.80
CA SER A 6 -4.19 14.18 -19.31
C SER A 6 -5.22 15.31 -19.12
N ALA A 7 -6.29 15.33 -19.91
CA ALA A 7 -7.40 16.27 -19.71
C ALA A 7 -8.02 16.18 -18.29
N LEU A 8 -7.81 15.03 -17.62
CA LEU A 8 -8.15 14.85 -16.21
C LEU A 8 -7.31 15.75 -15.30
N ASP A 9 -6.00 15.89 -15.53
CA ASP A 9 -5.12 16.71 -14.68
C ASP A 9 -5.41 18.22 -14.75
N SER A 10 -6.10 18.69 -15.81
CA SER A 10 -6.55 20.08 -15.94
C SER A 10 -7.90 20.37 -15.28
N THR A 11 -8.62 19.33 -14.80
CA THR A 11 -9.93 19.52 -14.18
C THR A 11 -9.79 19.90 -12.71
N ASP A 12 -10.24 21.11 -12.37
CA ASP A 12 -10.30 21.64 -11.01
C ASP A 12 -11.46 20.98 -10.24
N LEU A 13 -11.15 19.87 -9.57
CA LEU A 13 -12.12 19.12 -8.76
C LEU A 13 -12.59 19.89 -7.54
N ASP A 14 -11.83 20.88 -7.06
CA ASP A 14 -12.20 21.66 -5.88
C ASP A 14 -13.28 22.68 -6.25
N ALA A 15 -13.09 23.39 -7.37
CA ALA A 15 -14.12 24.27 -7.93
C ALA A 15 -15.42 23.50 -8.25
N LEU A 16 -15.29 22.31 -8.84
CA LEU A 16 -16.43 21.42 -9.12
C LEU A 16 -17.14 20.97 -7.85
N GLN A 17 -16.39 20.62 -6.79
CA GLN A 17 -16.99 20.23 -5.52
C GLN A 17 -17.73 21.39 -4.85
N VAL A 18 -17.18 22.60 -4.88
CA VAL A 18 -17.84 23.80 -4.34
C VAL A 18 -19.16 24.06 -5.08
N ALA A 19 -19.14 24.01 -6.42
CA ALA A 19 -20.33 24.20 -7.22
C ALA A 19 -21.39 23.12 -6.96
N ALA A 20 -20.98 21.85 -6.88
CA ALA A 20 -21.89 20.73 -6.63
C ALA A 20 -22.51 20.80 -5.21
N LYS A 21 -21.75 21.22 -4.20
CA LYS A 21 -22.29 21.44 -2.84
C LYS A 21 -23.32 22.57 -2.82
N ALA A 22 -23.00 23.71 -3.44
CA ALA A 22 -23.94 24.84 -3.51
C ALA A 22 -25.24 24.44 -4.22
N ALA A 23 -25.14 23.69 -5.33
CA ALA A 23 -26.30 23.16 -6.05
C ALA A 23 -27.09 22.16 -5.19
N ALA A 24 -26.43 21.26 -4.45
CA ALA A 24 -27.11 20.32 -3.55
C ALA A 24 -27.91 21.05 -2.46
N GLU A 25 -27.34 22.10 -1.87
CA GLU A 25 -28.03 22.92 -0.87
C GLU A 25 -29.24 23.67 -1.44
N ASP A 26 -29.11 24.23 -2.66
CA ASP A 26 -30.22 24.87 -3.39
C ASP A 26 -31.35 23.88 -3.70
N VAL A 27 -30.98 22.68 -4.11
CA VAL A 27 -31.92 21.59 -4.43
C VAL A 27 -32.66 21.09 -3.19
N ILE A 28 -32.01 21.05 -2.03
CA ILE A 28 -32.66 20.71 -0.76
C ILE A 28 -33.72 21.77 -0.41
N ARG A 29 -33.49 23.05 -0.74
CA ARG A 29 -34.45 24.14 -0.48
C ARG A 29 -35.69 24.09 -1.39
N SER A 30 -35.60 23.47 -2.57
CA SER A 30 -36.67 23.42 -3.57
C SER A 30 -37.54 22.15 -3.53
N HIS A 31 -37.57 21.44 -2.40
CA HIS A 31 -38.24 20.13 -2.24
C HIS A 31 -37.57 18.97 -2.98
N GLY A 32 -36.26 19.09 -3.26
CA GLY A 32 -35.43 18.03 -3.83
C GLY A 32 -35.27 18.12 -5.35
N TRP A 33 -34.33 17.32 -5.88
CA TRP A 33 -33.88 17.44 -7.28
C TRP A 33 -35.01 17.22 -8.27
N LYS A 34 -35.85 16.22 -8.01
CA LYS A 34 -37.03 15.93 -8.83
C LYS A 34 -38.01 17.11 -8.88
N GLY A 35 -38.28 17.75 -7.73
CA GLY A 35 -39.13 18.93 -7.67
C GLY A 35 -38.54 20.12 -8.42
N MET A 36 -37.23 20.35 -8.28
CA MET A 36 -36.54 21.41 -9.02
C MET A 36 -36.58 21.19 -10.54
N VAL A 37 -36.42 19.95 -11.01
CA VAL A 37 -36.49 19.58 -12.43
C VAL A 37 -37.90 19.77 -12.99
N GLU A 38 -38.92 19.42 -12.21
CA GLU A 38 -40.33 19.65 -12.53
C GLU A 38 -40.64 21.15 -12.62
N ASP A 39 -40.18 21.95 -11.65
CA ASP A 39 -40.39 23.41 -11.61
C ASP A 39 -39.67 24.17 -12.74
N ALA A 40 -38.52 23.66 -13.18
CA ALA A 40 -37.72 24.25 -14.25
C ALA A 40 -38.18 23.83 -15.66
N ASP A 41 -39.25 23.02 -15.78
CA ASP A 41 -39.75 22.43 -17.04
C ASP A 41 -38.65 21.65 -17.80
N LEU A 42 -37.69 21.09 -17.06
CA LEU A 42 -36.55 20.33 -17.60
C LEU A 42 -36.91 18.87 -17.88
N LEU A 43 -38.19 18.49 -17.75
CA LEU A 43 -38.69 17.14 -18.04
C LEU A 43 -38.61 16.77 -19.53
N GLY A 44 -38.36 17.73 -20.42
CA GLY A 44 -38.04 17.48 -21.82
C GLY A 44 -36.63 16.91 -22.05
N THR A 45 -35.79 16.88 -21.02
CA THR A 45 -34.41 16.35 -21.07
C THR A 45 -34.38 14.85 -20.74
N ASP A 46 -33.45 14.10 -21.35
CA ASP A 46 -33.27 12.65 -21.12
C ASP A 46 -33.15 12.33 -19.62
N GLU A 47 -33.95 11.40 -19.11
CA GLU A 47 -33.94 10.95 -17.70
C GLU A 47 -32.53 10.58 -17.21
N ARG A 48 -31.68 10.02 -18.08
CA ARG A 48 -30.29 9.68 -17.73
C ARG A 48 -29.43 10.92 -17.45
N TYR A 49 -29.65 11.99 -18.21
CA TYR A 49 -28.95 13.26 -18.00
C TYR A 49 -29.38 13.89 -16.67
N LEU A 50 -30.68 13.81 -16.34
CA LEU A 50 -31.21 14.32 -15.09
C LEU A 50 -30.67 13.55 -13.87
N VAL A 51 -30.49 12.24 -13.97
CA VAL A 51 -29.87 11.44 -12.89
C VAL A 51 -28.38 11.76 -12.73
N LEU A 52 -27.63 11.91 -13.82
CA LEU A 52 -26.20 12.23 -13.77
C LEU A 52 -25.93 13.68 -13.35
N ALA A 53 -26.88 14.58 -13.60
CA ALA A 53 -26.80 15.99 -13.19
C ALA A 53 -27.28 16.23 -11.75
N ASP A 54 -27.79 15.20 -11.05
CA ASP A 54 -28.11 15.29 -9.63
C ASP A 54 -26.85 15.72 -8.85
N PRO A 55 -26.87 16.84 -8.13
CA PRO A 55 -25.70 17.33 -7.39
C PRO A 55 -25.11 16.31 -6.42
N VAL A 56 -25.93 15.41 -5.85
CA VAL A 56 -25.47 14.34 -4.95
C VAL A 56 -24.69 13.28 -5.73
N VAL A 57 -25.16 12.91 -6.92
CA VAL A 57 -24.46 11.96 -7.80
C VAL A 57 -23.14 12.56 -8.28
N VAL A 58 -23.14 13.85 -8.66
CA VAL A 58 -21.92 14.57 -9.06
C VAL A 58 -20.90 14.60 -7.92
N LEU A 59 -21.32 14.82 -6.67
CA LEU A 59 -20.43 14.78 -5.50
C LEU A 59 -19.79 13.40 -5.31
N SER A 60 -20.57 12.32 -5.44
CA SER A 60 -20.06 10.94 -5.38
C SER A 60 -19.01 10.68 -6.46
N MET A 61 -19.29 11.12 -7.69
CA MET A 61 -18.35 10.97 -8.81
C MET A 61 -17.05 11.76 -8.58
N ILE A 62 -17.11 12.97 -8.01
CA ILE A 62 -15.92 13.76 -7.68
C ILE A 62 -15.06 13.03 -6.65
N GLU A 63 -15.66 12.42 -5.63
CA GLU A 63 -14.95 11.63 -4.62
C GLU A 63 -14.28 10.39 -5.22
N GLU A 64 -14.98 9.65 -6.08
CA GLU A 64 -14.42 8.51 -6.81
C GLU A 64 -13.22 8.91 -7.66
N VAL A 65 -13.32 10.02 -8.42
CA VAL A 65 -12.21 10.51 -9.24
C VAL A 65 -11.03 10.96 -8.37
N ARG A 66 -11.27 11.56 -7.20
CA ARG A 66 -10.18 11.88 -6.25
C ARG A 66 -9.49 10.63 -5.74
N ASN A 67 -10.24 9.62 -5.34
CA ASN A 67 -9.68 8.34 -4.87
C ASN A 67 -8.84 7.69 -5.97
N LEU A 68 -9.33 7.66 -7.21
CA LEU A 68 -8.58 7.13 -8.35
C LEU A 68 -7.29 7.94 -8.61
N ARG A 69 -7.34 9.27 -8.55
CA ARG A 69 -6.13 10.11 -8.66
C ARG A 69 -5.13 9.80 -7.55
N GLN A 70 -5.60 9.66 -6.31
CA GLN A 70 -4.74 9.34 -5.18
C GLN A 70 -4.07 7.97 -5.36
N MET A 71 -4.81 6.96 -5.81
CA MET A 71 -4.27 5.63 -6.12
C MET A 71 -3.22 5.69 -7.23
N LEU A 72 -3.46 6.48 -8.28
CA LEU A 72 -2.51 6.66 -9.39
C LEU A 72 -1.26 7.47 -8.99
N GLN A 73 -1.40 8.35 -8.01
CA GLN A 73 -0.30 9.16 -7.45
C GLN A 73 0.51 8.42 -6.38
N GLN A 74 0.07 7.23 -5.94
CA GLN A 74 0.91 6.42 -5.06
C GLN A 74 2.24 6.14 -5.76
N PRO A 75 3.38 6.30 -5.06
CA PRO A 75 4.68 5.99 -5.64
C PRO A 75 4.67 4.55 -6.11
N ARG A 76 4.70 4.36 -7.43
CA ARG A 76 4.83 3.03 -8.02
C ARG A 76 6.23 2.53 -7.74
N VAL A 77 6.31 1.32 -7.22
CA VAL A 77 7.58 0.61 -7.11
C VAL A 77 8.10 0.41 -8.53
N PRO A 78 9.33 0.86 -8.86
CA PRO A 78 9.86 0.68 -10.20
C PRO A 78 9.97 -0.81 -10.56
N ASP A 79 9.93 -1.12 -11.86
CA ASP A 79 10.09 -2.49 -12.34
C ASP A 79 11.42 -3.08 -11.83
N GLY A 80 11.38 -4.29 -11.29
CA GLY A 80 12.53 -4.95 -10.67
C GLY A 80 12.82 -4.55 -9.22
N PHE A 81 12.01 -3.67 -8.61
CA PHE A 81 12.12 -3.31 -7.20
C PHE A 81 10.95 -3.87 -6.38
N ALA A 82 11.16 -4.01 -5.07
CA ALA A 82 10.13 -4.36 -4.09
C ALA A 82 10.10 -3.31 -2.97
N LEU A 83 8.90 -3.05 -2.42
CA LEU A 83 8.79 -2.31 -1.16
C LEU A 83 9.18 -3.22 -0.01
N VAL A 84 10.08 -2.73 0.84
CA VAL A 84 10.57 -3.44 2.02
C VAL A 84 10.51 -2.51 3.24
N PRO A 85 10.44 -3.05 4.47
CA PRO A 85 10.59 -2.25 5.67
C PRO A 85 11.88 -1.42 5.64
N LYS A 86 11.85 -0.21 6.22
CA LYS A 86 13.04 0.66 6.31
C LYS A 86 14.21 0.04 7.05
N SER A 87 13.93 -0.91 7.94
CA SER A 87 14.92 -1.68 8.69
C SER A 87 14.38 -3.10 8.93
N MET A 88 15.25 -4.10 8.80
CA MET A 88 14.96 -5.49 9.12
C MET A 88 16.11 -6.04 9.98
N LEU A 89 15.77 -6.84 10.99
CA LEU A 89 16.75 -7.51 11.83
C LEU A 89 17.14 -8.85 11.21
N LEU A 90 18.44 -9.06 10.97
CA LEU A 90 18.98 -10.40 10.74
C LEU A 90 19.46 -10.95 12.08
N SER A 91 18.80 -11.99 12.58
CA SER A 91 19.21 -12.65 13.82
C SER A 91 20.53 -13.39 13.63
N LYS A 92 21.19 -13.77 14.73
CA LYS A 92 22.43 -14.56 14.67
C LYS A 92 22.22 -15.90 13.95
N ASP A 93 21.05 -16.51 14.13
CA ASP A 93 20.70 -17.77 13.48
C ASP A 93 20.55 -17.58 11.96
N VAL A 94 19.91 -16.49 11.53
CA VAL A 94 19.80 -16.11 10.11
C VAL A 94 21.18 -15.84 9.50
N ILE A 95 22.09 -15.20 10.25
CA ILE A 95 23.48 -15.02 9.82
C ILE A 95 24.17 -16.37 9.62
N GLY A 96 23.93 -17.34 10.51
CA GLY A 96 24.43 -18.71 10.35
C GLY A 96 23.91 -19.40 9.08
N VAL A 97 22.63 -19.21 8.74
CA VAL A 97 22.04 -19.74 7.49
C VAL A 97 22.68 -19.11 6.26
N ILE A 98 22.91 -17.79 6.26
CA ILE A 98 23.61 -17.11 5.17
C ILE A 98 25.03 -17.69 5.02
N ASN A 99 25.73 -17.93 6.14
CA ASN A 99 27.05 -18.54 6.11
C ASN A 99 27.02 -19.98 5.57
N PHE A 100 25.95 -20.74 5.82
CA PHE A 100 25.78 -22.07 5.24
C PHE A 100 25.61 -22.02 3.71
N HIS A 101 24.84 -21.06 3.19
CA HIS A 101 24.62 -20.92 1.74
C HIS A 101 25.80 -20.31 0.97
N CYS A 102 26.51 -19.38 1.60
CA CYS A 102 27.49 -18.53 0.92
C CYS A 102 28.91 -18.63 1.49
N GLY A 103 29.15 -19.48 2.50
CA GLY A 103 30.43 -19.60 3.18
C GLY A 103 30.85 -21.05 3.37
N ASP A 104 32.16 -21.29 3.44
CA ASP A 104 32.70 -22.62 3.72
C ASP A 104 32.38 -23.03 5.16
N THR A 105 31.84 -24.24 5.35
CA THR A 105 31.53 -24.78 6.67
C THR A 105 32.83 -25.01 7.46
N ASP A 106 32.83 -24.66 8.74
CA ASP A 106 33.99 -24.75 9.66
C ASP A 106 34.57 -26.18 9.88
N GLN A 107 34.21 -27.18 9.07
CA GLN A 107 34.47 -28.60 9.34
C GLN A 107 35.68 -29.22 8.64
N GLU A 108 36.40 -28.51 7.77
CA GLU A 108 37.71 -28.98 7.31
C GLU A 108 38.83 -28.12 7.91
N GLU A 109 39.79 -28.78 8.58
CA GLU A 109 41.02 -28.18 9.09
C GLU A 109 41.77 -27.47 7.93
N GLY A 110 41.46 -26.19 7.73
CA GLY A 110 41.96 -25.41 6.59
C GLY A 110 41.00 -24.34 6.06
N GLY A 111 39.71 -24.39 6.42
CA GLY A 111 38.71 -23.38 6.04
C GLY A 111 39.14 -21.98 6.51
N GLN A 112 39.66 -21.18 5.58
CA GLN A 112 40.01 -19.79 5.86
C GLN A 112 38.75 -18.93 5.76
N PHE A 113 38.45 -18.20 6.83
CA PHE A 113 37.51 -17.08 6.79
C PHE A 113 37.85 -16.20 5.58
N GLY A 114 36.93 -16.09 4.61
CA GLY A 114 37.17 -15.37 3.35
C GLY A 114 36.94 -16.14 2.07
N GLN A 115 36.62 -17.45 2.12
CA GLN A 115 36.13 -18.19 0.95
C GLN A 115 34.61 -18.16 0.94
N TYR A 116 34.06 -17.27 0.11
CA TYR A 116 32.62 -17.10 -0.06
C TYR A 116 32.24 -17.41 -1.50
N THR A 117 31.05 -17.98 -1.67
CA THR A 117 30.41 -18.18 -2.97
C THR A 117 29.33 -17.11 -3.18
N ASP A 118 28.97 -16.88 -4.44
CA ASP A 118 27.92 -15.93 -4.77
C ASP A 118 26.55 -16.44 -4.27
N GLY A 119 25.81 -15.56 -3.59
CA GLY A 119 24.44 -15.81 -3.14
C GLY A 119 23.48 -14.74 -3.64
N ARG A 120 22.26 -15.17 -3.95
CA ARG A 120 21.19 -14.31 -4.44
C ARG A 120 20.14 -14.12 -3.37
N LEU A 121 19.90 -12.86 -3.02
CA LEU A 121 18.82 -12.43 -2.15
C LEU A 121 17.67 -11.84 -2.96
N TRP A 122 16.44 -12.19 -2.61
CA TRP A 122 15.25 -11.56 -3.20
C TRP A 122 14.09 -11.48 -2.22
N VAL A 123 13.22 -10.52 -2.47
CA VAL A 123 11.95 -10.36 -1.78
C VAL A 123 10.83 -10.85 -2.69
N GLY A 124 9.97 -11.72 -2.17
CA GLY A 124 8.90 -12.30 -2.95
C GLY A 124 8.25 -13.47 -2.22
N TYR A 125 7.78 -14.45 -2.99
CA TYR A 125 7.30 -15.71 -2.43
C TYR A 125 8.06 -16.91 -3.00
N VAL A 126 8.15 -17.95 -2.20
CA VAL A 126 8.51 -19.31 -2.61
C VAL A 126 7.35 -20.25 -2.31
N LEU A 127 7.36 -21.44 -2.90
CA LEU A 127 6.39 -22.48 -2.58
C LEU A 127 7.01 -23.42 -1.54
N ASP A 128 6.29 -23.71 -0.47
CA ASP A 128 6.67 -24.78 0.47
C ASP A 128 6.36 -26.16 -0.12
N ASP A 129 6.72 -27.22 0.61
CA ASP A 129 6.52 -28.62 0.20
C ASP A 129 5.03 -28.99 0.03
N ASP A 130 4.13 -28.23 0.65
CA ASP A 130 2.68 -28.38 0.55
C ASP A 130 2.08 -27.52 -0.59
N GLY A 131 2.90 -26.72 -1.27
CA GLY A 131 2.50 -25.80 -2.35
C GLY A 131 1.93 -24.47 -1.87
N ASN A 132 2.02 -24.14 -0.59
CA ASN A 132 1.62 -22.84 -0.05
C ASN A 132 2.67 -21.77 -0.34
N LYS A 133 2.22 -20.52 -0.44
CA LYS A 133 3.11 -19.38 -0.67
C LYS A 133 3.71 -18.89 0.65
N VAL A 134 5.03 -18.97 0.74
CA VAL A 134 5.80 -18.35 1.83
C VAL A 134 6.36 -17.03 1.34
N HIS A 135 5.83 -15.92 1.85
CA HIS A 135 6.27 -14.57 1.53
C HIS A 135 7.45 -14.19 2.43
N GLY A 136 8.49 -13.54 1.89
CA GLY A 136 9.66 -13.23 2.70
C GLY A 136 10.86 -12.68 1.95
N LEU A 137 11.95 -12.55 2.71
CA LEU A 137 13.32 -12.42 2.22
C LEU A 137 13.92 -13.82 2.09
N HIS A 138 14.38 -14.17 0.90
CA HIS A 138 14.89 -15.51 0.58
C HIS A 138 16.32 -15.40 0.09
N ILE A 139 17.10 -16.47 0.32
CA ILE A 139 18.45 -16.64 -0.19
C ILE A 139 18.57 -17.96 -0.95
N ALA A 140 19.41 -17.98 -1.98
CA ALA A 140 19.90 -19.20 -2.63
C ALA A 140 21.36 -18.98 -3.03
N THR A 141 22.13 -20.05 -3.11
CA THR A 141 23.46 -20.04 -3.73
C THR A 141 23.32 -19.99 -5.26
N ASP A 142 24.10 -19.13 -5.91
CA ASP A 142 24.12 -19.03 -7.37
C ASP A 142 25.02 -20.11 -8.00
N GLU A 143 25.93 -20.71 -7.22
CA GLU A 143 26.86 -21.75 -7.69
C GLU A 143 26.24 -23.16 -7.68
N TYR A 144 25.36 -23.44 -6.72
CA TYR A 144 24.71 -24.75 -6.54
C TYR A 144 23.17 -24.61 -6.50
N PRO A 145 22.53 -24.21 -7.61
CA PRO A 145 21.08 -23.92 -7.65
C PRO A 145 20.20 -25.11 -7.25
N GLU A 146 20.73 -26.34 -7.32
CA GLU A 146 20.08 -27.56 -6.84
C GLU A 146 19.85 -27.61 -5.33
N GLU A 147 20.60 -26.85 -4.52
CA GLU A 147 20.38 -26.73 -3.08
C GLU A 147 19.11 -25.94 -2.74
N GLY A 148 18.54 -25.26 -3.75
CA GLY A 148 17.31 -24.52 -3.63
C GLY A 148 17.48 -23.24 -2.82
N SER A 149 16.41 -22.83 -2.16
CA SER A 149 16.33 -21.55 -1.47
C SER A 149 15.92 -21.71 -0.01
N THR A 150 16.39 -20.81 0.84
CA THR A 150 15.93 -20.71 2.24
C THR A 150 15.27 -19.37 2.49
N THR A 151 14.11 -19.39 3.15
CA THR A 151 13.47 -18.17 3.66
C THR A 151 14.19 -17.71 4.92
N LEU A 152 14.79 -16.53 4.86
CA LEU A 152 15.53 -15.93 5.97
C LEU A 152 14.61 -15.18 6.94
N ILE A 153 13.62 -14.48 6.39
CA ILE A 153 12.62 -13.74 7.15
C ILE A 153 11.28 -13.90 6.43
N GLU A 154 10.27 -14.37 7.15
CA GLU A 154 8.90 -14.40 6.65
C GLU A 154 8.23 -13.03 6.77
N PHE A 155 7.51 -12.64 5.73
CA PHE A 155 6.68 -11.44 5.70
C PHE A 155 5.20 -11.83 5.76
N PRO A 156 4.35 -10.97 6.36
CA PRO A 156 2.91 -11.13 6.24
C PRO A 156 2.50 -11.22 4.77
N ALA A 157 1.45 -11.99 4.49
CA ALA A 157 0.89 -12.03 3.15
C ALA A 157 0.46 -10.60 2.71
N PRO A 158 0.59 -10.27 1.41
CA PRO A 158 0.18 -8.96 0.92
C PRO A 158 -1.28 -8.66 1.28
N GLY A 159 -1.51 -7.53 1.94
CA GLY A 159 -2.86 -7.11 2.39
C GLY A 159 -3.23 -7.58 3.79
N THR A 160 -2.41 -8.40 4.45
CA THR A 160 -2.54 -8.68 5.88
C THR A 160 -1.93 -7.51 6.64
N GLN A 161 -2.77 -6.68 7.26
CA GLN A 161 -2.26 -5.68 8.20
C GLN A 161 -1.63 -6.42 9.39
N PRO A 162 -0.44 -6.00 9.87
CA PRO A 162 0.06 -6.53 11.13
C PRO A 162 -1.01 -6.26 12.18
N GLU A 163 -1.45 -7.30 12.88
CA GLU A 163 -2.34 -7.09 14.03
C GLU A 163 -1.62 -6.12 14.96
N PRO A 164 -2.30 -5.05 15.43
CA PRO A 164 -1.67 -4.10 16.32
C PRO A 164 -1.12 -4.88 17.51
N GLU A 165 0.20 -4.81 17.72
CA GLU A 165 0.83 -5.41 18.91
C GLU A 165 0.02 -4.95 20.11
N GLU A 166 -0.58 -5.90 20.83
CA GLU A 166 -1.22 -5.60 22.10
C GLU A 166 -0.17 -4.90 22.95
N CYS A 167 -0.41 -3.63 23.26
CA CYS A 167 0.40 -2.87 24.18
C CYS A 167 0.40 -3.62 25.52
N GLY A 168 1.43 -4.44 25.76
CA GLY A 168 1.60 -5.24 26.98
C GLY A 168 1.74 -4.40 28.25
N ALA A 169 1.61 -3.07 28.15
CA ALA A 169 1.72 -2.13 29.25
C ALA A 169 0.38 -1.72 29.87
N CYS A 170 -0.78 -1.95 29.23
CA CYS A 170 -2.07 -1.70 29.89
C CYS A 170 -3.12 -2.77 29.57
N GLY A 171 -3.42 -3.64 30.54
CA GLY A 171 -4.50 -4.62 30.47
C GLY A 171 -5.89 -3.98 30.43
N GLY A 172 -6.25 -3.36 29.30
CA GLY A 172 -7.56 -2.78 29.02
C GLY A 172 -7.53 -1.24 28.92
N CYS A 173 -7.32 -0.71 27.72
CA CYS A 173 -7.40 0.72 27.46
C CYS A 173 -8.63 1.05 26.59
N THR A 174 -9.78 1.38 27.20
CA THR A 174 -11.02 1.82 26.51
C THR A 174 -11.17 3.34 26.39
N LYS A 175 -10.25 4.16 26.91
CA LYS A 175 -10.27 5.62 26.71
C LYS A 175 -8.85 6.23 26.72
N GLY A 176 -8.42 6.75 25.57
CA GLY A 176 -7.40 7.80 25.43
C GLY A 176 -5.99 7.45 25.93
N CYS A 177 -5.16 6.84 25.09
CA CYS A 177 -3.73 6.73 25.34
C CYS A 177 -3.06 8.09 25.10
N GLN A 178 -2.31 8.60 26.08
CA GLN A 178 -1.74 9.95 26.11
C GLN A 178 -0.20 9.96 26.10
N LEU A 179 0.42 8.98 25.43
CA LEU A 179 1.88 8.82 25.41
C LEU A 179 2.61 9.58 24.29
N ASP A 180 1.95 10.53 23.61
CA ASP A 180 2.58 11.35 22.55
C ASP A 180 3.00 12.77 23.00
N LYS A 181 3.25 13.01 24.29
CA LYS A 181 3.63 14.36 24.77
C LYS A 181 5.12 14.59 25.01
N ASP A 182 5.96 13.56 25.03
CA ASP A 182 7.39 13.69 25.35
C ASP A 182 8.34 13.15 24.26
N SER A 183 7.90 12.97 23.01
CA SER A 183 8.79 12.55 21.92
C SER A 183 9.44 13.76 21.23
N PRO A 184 10.78 13.88 21.16
CA PRO A 184 11.49 15.04 20.61
C PRO A 184 11.52 15.09 19.07
N ALA A 185 10.50 14.58 18.39
CA ALA A 185 10.41 14.52 16.92
C ALA A 185 9.59 15.67 16.29
N ALA A 186 9.21 16.69 17.07
CA ALA A 186 8.41 17.83 16.58
C ALA A 186 9.23 19.08 16.20
N GLN A 187 10.56 18.98 16.05
CA GLN A 187 11.39 20.06 15.53
C GLN A 187 12.56 19.51 14.71
N LEU A 188 12.31 19.27 13.41
CA LEU A 188 13.24 19.48 12.27
C LEU A 188 12.57 19.06 10.96
#